data_AF-A0A7C7NYK1-F1
#
_entry.id   AF-A0A7C7NYK1-F1
#
_cell.length_a   1.000
_cell.length_b   1.000
_cell.length_c   1.000
_cell.angle_alpha   90.00
_cell.angle_beta   90.00
_cell.angle_gamma   90.00
#
_symmetry.space_group_name_H-M   'P 1'
#
loop_
_entity.id
_entity.type
_entity.pdbx_description
1 polymer ?
#
loop_
_entity_poly.entity_id
_entity_poly.type
_entity_poly.pdbx_seq_one_letter_code
_entity_poly.pdbx_strand_id
1 'polypeptide(L)'
;DREWADIEGFIPSLIPMVEVDPSDTYVTVCGPPVAYRFIGAELIKNGYHESKIFVSLERKMECGIGKCGHCQVGYKLTCVDGPVFPLWDTKNLPNMI
;
A
#
# COMPACT_ATOMS: atom_id res chain seq x y z
N ASP A 1 -8.75 27.21 17.23
CA ASP A 1 -7.63 27.11 16.29
C ASP A 1 -6.36 26.83 17.06
N ARG A 2 -5.78 25.64 16.85
CA ARG A 2 -4.50 25.24 17.43
C ARG A 2 -3.47 25.39 16.33
N GLU A 3 -2.41 26.16 16.55
CA GLU A 3 -1.28 26.24 15.63
C GLU A 3 -0.61 24.86 15.61
N TRP A 4 -0.69 24.16 14.48
CA TRP A 4 0.05 22.93 14.26
C TRP A 4 1.53 23.28 14.06
N ALA A 5 2.40 22.73 14.90
CA ALA A 5 3.82 23.07 14.94
C ALA A 5 4.72 22.04 14.25
N ASP A 6 4.15 20.94 13.77
CA ASP A 6 4.86 19.82 13.17
C ASP A 6 4.84 19.88 11.64
N ILE A 7 5.46 18.88 11.01
CA ILE A 7 5.56 18.80 9.55
C ILE A 7 4.17 18.58 8.93
N GLU A 8 3.83 19.40 7.93
CA GLU A 8 2.62 19.28 7.14
C GLU A 8 2.95 18.91 5.69
N GLY A 9 2.14 18.04 5.09
CA GLY A 9 2.31 17.66 3.69
C GLY A 9 1.54 16.39 3.32
N PHE A 10 1.60 16.02 2.06
CA PHE A 10 1.11 14.72 1.61
C PHE A 10 2.10 13.62 2.00
N ILE A 11 1.61 12.42 2.29
CA ILE A 11 2.46 11.30 2.75
C ILE A 11 3.72 11.12 1.88
N PRO A 12 3.66 11.14 0.52
CA PRO A 12 4.87 10.99 -0.30
C PRO A 12 5.95 12.05 0.00
N SER A 13 5.58 13.31 0.26
CA SER A 13 6.57 14.36 0.54
C SER A 13 7.26 14.19 1.89
N LEU A 14 6.72 13.37 2.79
CA LEU A 14 7.27 13.11 4.12
C LEU A 14 8.26 11.93 4.13
N ILE A 15 8.19 11.04 3.13
CA ILE A 15 9.03 9.82 3.06
C ILE A 15 10.54 10.12 3.11
N PRO A 16 11.08 11.12 2.38
CA PRO A 16 12.52 11.43 2.43
C PRO A 16 13.01 11.96 3.78
N MET A 17 12.09 12.36 4.68
CA MET A 17 12.42 12.89 6.00
C MET A 17 12.57 11.78 7.06
N VAL A 18 12.26 10.53 6.71
CA VAL A 18 12.35 9.39 7.62
C VAL A 18 13.77 8.83 7.61
N GLU A 19 14.45 8.89 8.75
CA GLU A 19 15.82 8.39 8.92
C GLU A 19 15.85 6.88 9.23
N VAL A 20 15.80 6.05 8.20
CA VAL A 20 15.97 4.59 8.27
C VAL A 20 16.78 4.08 7.08
N ASP A 21 17.39 2.88 7.19
CA ASP A 21 18.10 2.24 6.07
C ASP A 21 17.10 1.62 5.08
N PRO A 22 16.92 2.16 3.85
CA PRO A 22 15.95 1.64 2.89
C PRO A 22 16.29 0.22 2.42
N SER A 23 17.57 -0.18 2.49
CA SER A 23 18.02 -1.50 2.04
C SER A 23 17.62 -2.61 3.01
N ASP A 24 17.45 -2.29 4.30
CA ASP A 24 17.06 -3.22 5.36
C ASP A 24 15.68 -2.92 5.98
N THR A 25 14.86 -2.10 5.33
CA THR A 25 13.53 -1.74 5.84
C THR A 25 12.41 -2.40 5.04
N TYR A 26 11.41 -2.90 5.77
CA TYR A 26 10.13 -3.33 5.23
C TYR A 26 9.09 -2.23 5.41
N VAL A 27 8.25 -2.01 4.39
CA VAL A 27 7.23 -0.95 4.41
C VAL A 27 5.86 -1.54 4.14
N THR A 28 4.88 -1.13 4.92
CA THR A 28 3.47 -1.42 4.67
C THR A 28 2.69 -0.13 4.48
N VAL A 29 1.81 -0.10 3.48
CA VAL A 29 0.97 1.06 3.16
C VAL A 29 -0.50 0.66 3.28
N CYS A 30 -1.26 1.40 4.07
CA CYS A 30 -2.70 1.25 4.20
C CYS A 30 -3.39 2.58 3.83
N GLY A 31 -4.53 2.52 3.16
CA GLY A 31 -5.26 3.70 2.70
C GLY A 31 -5.87 3.51 1.31
N PRO A 32 -6.27 4.59 0.63
CA PRO A 32 -6.99 4.49 -0.63
C PRO A 32 -6.09 4.02 -1.79
N PRO A 33 -6.63 3.40 -2.85
CA PRO A 33 -5.85 2.89 -3.99
C PRO A 33 -4.88 3.91 -4.61
N VAL A 34 -5.28 5.17 -4.67
CA VAL A 34 -4.44 6.27 -5.18
C VAL A 34 -3.15 6.44 -4.37
N ALA A 35 -3.17 6.19 -3.06
CA ALA A 35 -2.02 6.37 -2.18
C ALA A 35 -0.89 5.40 -2.53
N TYR A 36 -1.22 4.14 -2.86
CA TYR A 36 -0.22 3.12 -3.17
C TYR A 36 0.66 3.49 -4.35
N ARG A 37 0.08 4.12 -5.38
CA ARG A 37 0.81 4.55 -6.58
C ARG A 37 1.85 5.61 -6.25
N PHE A 38 1.46 6.65 -5.51
CA PHE A 38 2.35 7.76 -5.20
C PHE A 38 3.36 7.42 -4.09
N ILE A 39 2.91 6.74 -3.04
CA ILE A 39 3.78 6.29 -1.94
C ILE A 39 4.77 5.24 -2.45
N GLY A 40 4.31 4.24 -3.21
CA GLY A 40 5.17 3.20 -3.76
C GLY A 40 6.24 3.75 -4.72
N ALA A 41 5.87 4.71 -5.57
CA ALA A 41 6.82 5.37 -6.46
C ALA A 41 7.90 6.16 -5.68
N GLU A 42 7.50 6.89 -4.64
CA GLU A 42 8.43 7.66 -3.83
C GLU A 42 9.33 6.75 -2.96
N LEU A 43 8.81 5.66 -2.40
CA LEU A 43 9.62 4.66 -1.70
C LEU A 43 10.70 4.07 -2.62
N ILE A 44 10.34 3.63 -3.82
CA ILE A 44 11.31 3.08 -4.79
C ILE A 44 12.38 4.13 -5.13
N LYS A 45 11.98 5.38 -5.33
CA LYS A 45 12.89 6.50 -5.60
C LYS A 45 13.85 6.77 -4.42
N ASN A 46 13.43 6.53 -3.18
CA ASN A 46 14.25 6.66 -1.97
C ASN A 46 15.04 5.37 -1.62
N GLY A 47 15.14 4.41 -2.55
CA GLY A 47 16.03 3.25 -2.41
C GLY A 47 15.41 2.03 -1.72
N TYR A 48 14.13 2.07 -1.38
CA TYR A 48 13.44 0.90 -0.83
C TYR A 48 13.26 -0.15 -1.92
N HIS A 49 13.61 -1.39 -1.59
CA HIS A 49 13.48 -2.50 -2.54
C HIS A 49 12.00 -2.86 -2.74
N GLU A 50 11.54 -2.99 -4.00
CA GLU A 50 10.13 -3.26 -4.31
C GLU A 50 9.59 -4.53 -3.63
N SER A 51 10.42 -5.55 -3.46
CA SER A 51 10.04 -6.80 -2.77
C SER A 51 9.81 -6.64 -1.25
N LYS A 52 10.19 -5.49 -0.68
CA LYS A 52 10.00 -5.16 0.75
C LYS A 52 8.85 -4.18 0.98
N ILE A 53 8.14 -3.78 -0.09
CA ILE A 53 6.98 -2.88 -0.01
C ILE A 53 5.69 -3.69 -0.14
N PHE A 54 4.80 -3.52 0.82
CA PHE A 54 3.51 -4.19 0.89
C PHE A 54 2.38 -3.17 0.98
N VAL A 55 1.23 -3.49 0.40
CA VAL A 55 0.03 -2.66 0.47
C VAL A 55 -1.14 -3.46 1.03
N SER A 56 -1.89 -2.85 1.93
CA SER A 56 -3.15 -3.41 2.44
C SER A 56 -4.29 -2.89 1.58
N LEU A 57 -4.82 -3.75 0.71
CA LEU A 57 -5.91 -3.39 -0.19
C LEU A 57 -7.24 -3.26 0.55
N GLU A 58 -7.94 -2.17 0.30
CA GLU A 58 -9.33 -1.99 0.71
C GLU A 58 -10.28 -2.40 -0.42
N ARG A 59 -11.16 -3.38 -0.15
CA ARG A 59 -12.16 -3.87 -1.11
C ARG A 59 -13.52 -4.02 -0.47
N LYS A 60 -14.56 -3.98 -1.31
CA LYS A 60 -15.93 -4.28 -0.88
C LYS A 60 -16.02 -5.74 -0.47
N MET A 61 -15.94 -6.00 0.82
CA MET A 61 -16.17 -7.31 1.40
C MET A 61 -17.63 -7.45 1.81
N GLU A 62 -18.14 -8.67 1.76
CA GLU A 62 -19.46 -9.00 2.29
C GLU A 62 -19.41 -10.28 3.12
N CYS A 63 -19.00 -11.41 2.51
CA CYS A 63 -18.90 -12.66 3.26
C CYS A 63 -17.64 -12.78 4.13
N GLY A 64 -16.52 -12.17 3.73
CA GLY A 64 -15.23 -12.27 4.45
C GLY A 64 -14.57 -13.66 4.47
N ILE A 65 -15.16 -14.68 3.84
CA ILE A 65 -14.72 -16.09 3.96
C ILE A 65 -14.53 -16.77 2.59
N GLY A 66 -14.38 -15.99 1.52
CA GLY A 66 -14.14 -16.52 0.17
C GLY A 66 -15.37 -17.10 -0.55
N LYS A 67 -16.59 -16.89 -0.04
CA LYS A 67 -17.81 -17.47 -0.61
C LYS A 67 -18.47 -16.64 -1.72
N CYS A 68 -18.50 -15.30 -1.58
CA CYS A 68 -19.29 -14.44 -2.45
C CYS A 68 -18.52 -13.76 -3.59
N GLY A 69 -17.18 -13.73 -3.54
CA GLY A 69 -16.37 -13.08 -4.59
C GLY A 69 -16.38 -11.55 -4.63
N HIS A 70 -17.09 -10.85 -3.74
CA HIS A 70 -17.20 -9.37 -3.79
C HIS A 70 -15.86 -8.64 -3.66
N CYS A 71 -14.90 -9.26 -2.99
CA CYS A 71 -13.57 -8.72 -2.78
C CYS A 71 -12.51 -9.25 -3.77
N GLN A 72 -12.96 -9.77 -4.92
CA GLN A 72 -12.08 -10.33 -5.94
C GLN A 72 -11.20 -9.26 -6.59
N VAL A 73 -9.93 -9.60 -6.78
CA VAL A 73 -8.91 -8.79 -7.46
C VAL A 73 -8.10 -9.74 -8.35
N GLY A 74 -8.24 -9.57 -9.68
CA GLY A 74 -7.76 -10.56 -10.62
C GLY A 74 -8.36 -11.95 -10.32
N TYR A 75 -7.50 -12.91 -10.01
CA TYR A 75 -7.88 -14.27 -9.59
C TYR A 75 -7.83 -14.49 -8.07
N LYS A 76 -7.45 -13.48 -7.29
CA LYS A 76 -7.33 -13.54 -5.83
C LYS A 76 -8.58 -12.98 -5.14
N LEU A 77 -8.86 -13.44 -3.93
CA LEU A 77 -9.90 -12.92 -3.05
C LEU A 77 -9.23 -12.18 -1.90
N THR A 78 -9.45 -10.87 -1.78
CA THR A 78 -8.81 -10.05 -0.74
C THR A 78 -9.06 -10.56 0.68
N CYS A 79 -10.25 -11.14 0.95
CA CYS A 79 -10.58 -11.70 2.26
C CYS A 79 -9.92 -13.05 2.60
N VAL A 80 -9.32 -13.73 1.61
CA VAL A 80 -8.67 -15.06 1.81
C VAL A 80 -7.18 -14.97 1.51
N ASP A 81 -6.82 -14.41 0.36
CA ASP A 81 -5.43 -14.30 -0.12
C ASP A 81 -4.72 -13.03 0.35
N GLY A 82 -5.49 -12.05 0.87
CA GLY A 82 -5.01 -10.75 1.32
C GLY A 82 -5.23 -10.52 2.81
N PRO A 83 -5.54 -9.27 3.25
CA PRO A 83 -5.65 -8.04 2.45
C PRO A 83 -4.30 -7.42 2.08
N VAL A 84 -3.21 -7.94 2.65
CA VAL A 84 -1.85 -7.43 2.44
C VAL A 84 -1.19 -8.16 1.28
N PHE A 85 -0.77 -7.39 0.27
CA PHE A 85 -0.12 -7.89 -0.94
C PHE A 85 1.20 -7.17 -1.18
N PRO A 86 2.20 -7.83 -1.79
CA PRO A 86 3.41 -7.14 -2.23
C PRO A 86 3.06 -6.08 -3.28
N LEU A 87 3.80 -4.97 -3.31
CA LEU A 87 3.62 -3.90 -4.31
C LEU A 87 3.71 -4.45 -5.74
N TRP A 88 4.53 -5.46 -5.98
CA TRP A 88 4.62 -6.16 -7.26
C TRP A 88 3.27 -6.71 -7.76
N ASP A 89 2.48 -7.34 -6.88
CA ASP A 89 1.18 -7.91 -7.26
C ASP A 89 0.25 -6.83 -7.80
N THR A 90 0.35 -5.61 -7.26
CA THR A 90 -0.47 -4.48 -7.67
C THR A 90 -0.26 -4.03 -9.10
N LYS A 91 0.96 -4.23 -9.62
CA LYS A 91 1.33 -3.92 -11.02
C LYS A 91 0.94 -5.03 -11.99
N ASN A 92 0.82 -6.27 -11.50
CA ASN A 92 0.72 -7.46 -12.33
C ASN A 92 -0.66 -8.13 -12.28
N LEU A 93 -1.50 -7.81 -11.28
CA LEU A 93 -2.87 -8.29 -11.19
C LEU A 93 -3.84 -7.24 -11.75
N PRO A 94 -4.74 -7.64 -12.67
CA PRO A 94 -5.71 -6.72 -13.23
C PRO A 94 -6.67 -6.23 -12.14
N ASN A 95 -7.04 -4.94 -12.24
CA ASN A 95 -7.99 -4.26 -11.37
C ASN A 95 -7.56 -4.17 -9.89
N MET A 96 -6.26 -4.23 -9.58
CA MET A 96 -5.73 -4.22 -8.21
C MET A 96 -5.51 -2.83 -7.62
N ILE A 97 -5.08 -1.86 -8.43
CA ILE A 97 -5.03 -0.43 -8.13
C ILE A 97 -5.74 0.32 -9.25
#